data_AF-A0A1I8J3K7-F1
#
_entry.id   AF-A0A1I8J3K7-F1
#
_cell.length_a   1.000
_cell.length_b   1.000
_cell.length_c   1.000
_cell.angle_alpha   90.00
_cell.angle_beta   90.00
_cell.angle_gamma   90.00
#
_symmetry.space_group_name_H-M   'P 1'
#
loop_
_entity.id
_entity.type
_entity.pdbx_description
1 polymer ?
#
loop_
_entity_poly.entity_id
_entity_poly.type
_entity_poly.pdbx_seq_one_letter_code
_entity_poly.pdbx_strand_id
1 'polypeptide(L)'
;LQPKMTTLLFDNLSLLGFSPGNLDQITSVKYSLKTLPKLVQMFRFQHRLYLFLFDKIDPKKAAKDFKHLQELLDKSSELEFKKLLKQWLLNLRDSAGLPRLMPRYFVSPRLCDLVELFLCLSLHALLLDQQRLFGLSPSDPILAPAAGRPDTLGLRLLELETADLCRQAAASAAARSRLADASQRLGRCLAQRLRAIAVELADLQRETDSLREASREAAVAAGSPLPGRSAP
;
A
#
# COMPACT_ATOMS: atom_id res chain seq x y z
N LEU A 1 11.48 21.09 6.50
CA LEU A 1 11.92 19.99 5.60
C LEU A 1 11.98 18.59 6.25
N GLN A 2 11.91 18.44 7.58
CA GLN A 2 12.15 17.14 8.27
C GLN A 2 10.99 16.14 8.46
N PRO A 3 9.68 16.50 8.44
CA PRO A 3 8.62 15.54 8.76
C PRO A 3 8.51 14.39 7.74
N LYS A 4 8.55 14.73 6.44
CA LYS A 4 8.35 13.76 5.37
C LYS A 4 9.43 12.66 5.33
N MET A 5 10.69 13.01 5.45
CA MET A 5 11.79 12.01 5.47
C MET A 5 11.72 11.10 6.69
N THR A 6 11.30 11.64 7.84
CA THR A 6 11.12 10.85 9.07
C THR A 6 9.97 9.86 8.92
N THR A 7 8.85 10.29 8.31
CA THR A 7 7.72 9.41 7.98
C THR A 7 8.15 8.30 7.04
N LEU A 8 8.79 8.63 5.91
CA LEU A 8 9.28 7.63 4.96
C LEU A 8 10.26 6.63 5.61
N LEU A 9 11.18 7.12 6.45
CA LEU A 9 12.08 6.24 7.20
C LEU A 9 11.29 5.31 8.12
N PHE A 10 10.32 5.83 8.88
CA PHE A 10 9.49 5.02 9.76
C PHE A 10 8.72 3.93 9.00
N ASP A 11 8.15 4.27 7.85
CA ASP A 11 7.40 3.34 7.00
C ASP A 11 8.31 2.26 6.44
N ASN A 12 9.49 2.63 5.91
CA ASN A 12 10.47 1.67 5.42
C ASN A 12 10.92 0.69 6.50
N LEU A 13 11.20 1.18 7.71
CA LEU A 13 11.58 0.34 8.84
C LEU A 13 10.45 -0.61 9.23
N SER A 14 9.20 -0.13 9.20
CA SER A 14 8.02 -0.96 9.48
C SER A 14 7.86 -2.07 8.43
N LEU A 15 8.03 -1.76 7.14
CA LEU A 15 7.98 -2.73 6.04
C LEU A 15 9.07 -3.80 6.14
N LEU A 16 10.28 -3.43 6.55
CA LEU A 16 11.38 -4.38 6.78
C LEU A 16 11.17 -5.26 8.03
N GLY A 17 10.13 -4.97 8.84
CA GLY A 17 9.85 -5.66 10.10
C GLY A 17 10.75 -5.22 11.24
N PHE A 18 11.24 -3.97 11.24
CA PHE A 18 12.07 -3.47 12.32
C PHE A 18 11.29 -3.40 13.63
N SER A 19 11.82 -4.08 14.65
CA SER A 19 11.37 -3.94 16.03
C SER A 19 12.56 -3.52 16.90
N PRO A 20 12.43 -2.43 17.67
CA PRO A 20 13.50 -2.01 18.59
C PRO A 20 13.74 -3.02 19.73
N GLY A 21 12.88 -4.02 19.91
CA GLY A 21 12.95 -4.97 21.01
C GLY A 21 12.88 -4.26 22.36
N ASN A 22 13.83 -4.55 23.26
CA ASN A 22 13.85 -4.01 24.63
C ASN A 22 14.36 -2.56 24.72
N LEU A 23 14.62 -1.87 23.61
CA LEU A 23 15.09 -0.46 23.61
C LEU A 23 14.11 0.47 24.36
N ASP A 24 12.81 0.21 24.30
CA ASP A 24 11.79 0.95 25.03
C ASP A 24 12.01 0.87 26.56
N GLN A 25 12.49 -0.28 27.05
CA GLN A 25 12.78 -0.51 28.48
C GLN A 25 14.08 0.19 28.92
N ILE A 26 15.07 0.28 28.02
CA ILE A 26 16.39 0.85 28.32
C ILE A 26 16.39 2.38 28.20
N THR A 27 15.61 2.92 27.27
CA THR A 27 15.62 4.36 26.94
C THR A 27 14.44 5.12 27.54
N SER A 28 13.43 4.42 28.05
CA SER A 28 12.14 4.99 28.49
C SER A 28 11.41 5.78 27.39
N VAL A 29 11.85 5.69 26.14
CA VAL A 29 11.24 6.37 24.98
C VAL A 29 10.63 5.29 24.10
N LYS A 30 9.30 5.24 24.08
CA LYS A 30 8.55 4.31 23.22
C LYS A 30 8.85 4.57 21.75
N TYR A 31 9.12 3.53 20.97
CA TYR A 31 9.25 3.63 19.53
C TYR A 31 7.92 4.02 18.85
N SER A 32 7.95 5.13 18.12
CA SER A 32 6.83 5.66 17.33
C SER A 32 7.35 6.66 16.30
N LEU A 33 6.53 7.00 15.30
CA LEU A 33 6.86 8.05 14.34
C LEU A 33 7.22 9.38 15.03
N LYS A 34 6.50 9.75 16.09
CA LYS A 34 6.71 11.00 16.83
C LYS A 34 8.06 11.04 17.56
N THR A 35 8.52 9.88 18.05
CA THR A 35 9.75 9.76 18.86
C THR A 35 10.97 9.38 18.03
N LEU A 36 10.78 8.91 16.79
CA LEU A 36 11.86 8.49 15.90
C LEU A 36 12.97 9.53 15.73
N PRO A 37 12.70 10.85 15.55
CA PRO A 37 13.78 11.84 15.46
C PRO A 37 14.69 11.87 16.68
N LYS A 38 14.12 11.73 17.88
CA LYS A 38 14.88 11.69 19.13
C LYS A 38 15.67 10.39 19.24
N LEU A 39 15.04 9.26 18.92
CA LEU A 39 15.66 7.94 18.95
C LEU A 39 16.85 7.85 17.99
N VAL A 40 16.71 8.36 16.76
CA VAL A 40 17.78 8.36 15.75
C VAL A 40 19.04 9.09 16.25
N GLN A 41 18.93 10.08 17.14
CA GLN A 41 20.10 10.74 17.73
C GLN A 41 20.76 9.91 18.85
N MET A 42 20.07 8.92 19.40
CA MET A 42 20.61 8.07 20.46
C MET A 42 21.53 7.01 19.86
N PHE A 43 22.80 7.02 20.25
CA PHE A 43 23.81 6.08 19.73
C PHE A 43 23.39 4.60 19.86
N ARG A 44 22.77 4.21 20.99
CA ARG A 44 22.27 2.84 21.17
C ARG A 44 21.19 2.43 20.18
N PHE A 45 20.31 3.36 19.83
CA PHE A 45 19.30 3.11 18.80
C PHE A 45 19.94 3.05 17.42
N GLN A 46 20.88 3.95 17.10
CA GLN A 46 21.65 3.91 15.85
C GLN A 46 22.37 2.58 15.68
N HIS A 47 23.06 2.09 16.72
CA HIS A 47 23.76 0.82 16.73
C HIS A 47 22.83 -0.35 16.37
N ARG A 48 21.69 -0.48 17.07
CA ARG A 48 20.68 -1.49 16.76
C ARG A 48 20.13 -1.37 15.34
N LEU A 49 19.87 -0.14 14.90
CA LEU A 49 19.35 0.13 13.56
C LEU A 49 20.36 -0.26 12.48
N TYR A 50 21.66 0.02 12.67
CA TYR A 50 22.71 -0.42 11.75
C TYR A 50 22.81 -1.94 11.69
N LEU A 51 22.84 -2.62 12.84
CA LEU A 51 22.89 -4.09 12.86
C LEU A 51 21.72 -4.71 12.11
N PHE A 52 20.51 -4.19 12.33
CA PHE A 52 19.31 -4.63 11.63
C PHE A 52 19.41 -4.40 10.10
N LEU A 53 19.77 -3.20 9.68
CA LEU A 53 19.85 -2.86 8.25
C LEU A 53 20.97 -3.65 7.54
N PHE A 54 22.11 -3.86 8.20
CA PHE A 54 23.22 -4.65 7.64
C PHE A 54 22.88 -6.13 7.55
N ASP A 55 22.13 -6.68 8.50
CA ASP A 55 21.59 -8.04 8.41
C ASP A 55 20.62 -8.18 7.22
N LYS A 56 19.77 -7.18 6.97
CA LYS A 56 18.91 -7.16 5.79
C LYS A 56 19.70 -7.03 4.47
N ILE A 57 20.80 -6.30 4.46
CA ILE A 57 21.60 -6.06 3.25
C ILE A 57 22.47 -7.28 2.92
N ASP A 58 23.28 -7.76 3.86
CA ASP A 58 24.14 -8.94 3.68
C ASP A 58 24.21 -9.73 5.00
N PRO A 59 23.30 -10.70 5.21
CA PRO A 59 23.20 -11.41 6.48
C PRO A 59 24.44 -12.24 6.79
N LYS A 60 25.10 -12.79 5.76
CA LYS A 60 26.31 -13.63 5.94
C LYS A 60 27.47 -12.79 6.43
N LYS A 61 27.70 -11.64 5.80
CA LYS A 61 28.78 -10.74 6.19
C LYS A 61 28.48 -10.06 7.52
N ALA A 62 27.23 -9.63 7.74
CA ALA A 62 26.83 -8.99 9.00
C ALA A 62 27.01 -9.93 10.20
N ALA A 63 26.59 -11.19 10.07
CA ALA A 63 26.77 -12.21 11.11
C ALA A 63 28.24 -12.50 11.40
N LYS A 64 29.14 -12.39 10.41
CA LYS A 64 30.58 -12.55 10.59
C LYS A 64 31.21 -11.33 11.27
N ASP A 65 30.98 -10.14 10.73
CA ASP A 65 31.67 -8.92 11.14
C ASP A 65 31.17 -8.40 12.50
N PHE A 66 29.89 -8.55 12.81
CA PHE A 66 29.27 -7.99 14.02
C PHE A 66 28.91 -9.03 15.10
N LYS A 67 29.38 -10.27 14.98
CA LYS A 67 29.06 -11.36 15.93
C LYS A 67 29.27 -10.97 17.39
N HIS A 68 30.40 -10.32 17.69
CA HIS A 68 30.80 -9.92 19.03
C HIS A 68 30.37 -8.49 19.40
N LEU A 69 29.69 -7.80 18.48
CA LEU A 69 29.32 -6.40 18.61
C LEU A 69 27.79 -6.22 18.65
N GLN A 70 27.06 -7.31 18.95
CA GLN A 70 25.61 -7.28 19.17
C GLN A 70 25.25 -6.43 20.40
N GLU A 71 26.14 -6.36 21.38
CA GLU A 71 26.03 -5.51 22.55
C GLU A 71 27.33 -4.72 22.73
N LEU A 72 27.22 -3.40 22.92
CA LEU A 72 28.37 -2.52 23.17
C LEU A 72 28.53 -2.37 24.68
N LEU A 73 29.30 -3.29 25.27
CA LEU A 73 29.53 -3.36 26.72
C LEU A 73 30.63 -2.40 27.20
N ASP A 74 31.59 -2.08 26.34
CA ASP A 74 32.76 -1.28 26.68
C ASP A 74 33.20 -0.35 25.54
N LYS A 75 34.11 0.59 25.87
CA LYS A 75 34.62 1.57 24.90
C LYS A 75 35.43 0.92 23.77
N SER A 76 36.05 -0.24 24.00
CA SER A 76 36.78 -0.96 22.95
C SER A 76 35.82 -1.46 21.88
N SER A 77 34.73 -2.11 22.28
CA SER A 77 33.68 -2.58 21.37
C SER A 77 33.03 -1.42 20.60
N GLU A 78 32.80 -0.27 21.24
CA GLU A 78 32.30 0.91 20.54
C GLU A 78 33.25 1.41 19.44
N LEU A 79 34.56 1.40 19.70
CA LEU A 79 35.57 1.83 18.74
C LEU A 79 35.67 0.83 17.57
N GLU A 80 35.64 -0.46 17.86
CA GLU A 80 35.63 -1.53 16.86
C GLU A 80 34.38 -1.44 15.98
N PHE A 81 33.20 -1.27 16.58
CA PHE A 81 31.96 -1.04 15.86
C PHE A 81 32.06 0.16 14.93
N LYS A 82 32.59 1.30 15.39
CA LYS A 82 32.76 2.50 14.54
C LYS A 82 33.71 2.25 13.37
N LYS A 83 34.77 1.45 13.54
CA LYS A 83 35.69 1.07 12.46
C LYS A 83 34.98 0.24 11.39
N LEU A 84 34.26 -0.81 11.80
CA LEU A 84 33.50 -1.68 10.89
C LEU A 84 32.36 -0.93 10.22
N LEU A 85 31.62 -0.10 10.98
CA LEU A 85 30.58 0.78 10.46
C LEU A 85 31.11 1.64 9.32
N LYS A 86 32.26 2.32 9.52
CA LYS A 86 32.88 3.13 8.48
C LYS A 86 33.21 2.31 7.23
N GLN A 87 33.76 1.11 7.38
CA GLN A 87 34.05 0.22 6.25
C GLN A 87 32.79 -0.20 5.50
N TRP A 88 31.74 -0.61 6.22
CA TRP A 88 30.45 -0.97 5.64
C TRP A 88 29.81 0.17 4.86
N LEU A 89 29.74 1.36 5.45
CA LEU A 89 29.16 2.52 4.79
C LEU A 89 29.98 2.96 3.56
N LEU A 90 31.31 2.85 3.59
CA LEU A 90 32.14 3.14 2.42
C LEU A 90 31.91 2.13 1.29
N ASN A 91 31.78 0.83 1.61
CA ASN A 91 31.53 -0.22 0.63
C ASN A 91 30.14 -0.09 0.00
N LEU A 92 29.14 0.33 0.78
CA LEU A 92 27.76 0.50 0.32
C LEU A 92 27.51 1.86 -0.33
N ARG A 93 28.46 2.80 -0.30
CA ARG A 93 28.24 4.18 -0.72
C ARG A 93 27.61 4.28 -2.10
N ASP A 94 28.19 3.58 -3.07
CA ASP A 94 27.78 3.69 -4.47
C ASP A 94 26.56 2.80 -4.78
N SER A 95 26.48 1.61 -4.19
CA SER A 95 25.36 0.68 -4.40
C SER A 95 24.06 1.10 -3.72
N ALA A 96 24.15 1.73 -2.54
CA ALA A 96 23.00 2.19 -1.76
C ALA A 96 22.70 3.69 -1.97
N GLY A 97 23.45 4.37 -2.85
CA GLY A 97 23.28 5.81 -3.10
C GLY A 97 23.43 6.67 -1.84
N LEU A 98 24.37 6.31 -0.96
CA LEU A 98 24.56 7.01 0.31
C LEU A 98 25.08 8.44 0.09
N PRO A 99 24.72 9.39 0.97
CA PRO A 99 25.31 10.73 0.91
C PRO A 99 26.82 10.66 1.10
N ARG A 100 27.51 11.73 0.67
CA ARG A 100 28.97 11.84 0.88
C ARG A 100 29.28 11.80 2.38
N LEU A 101 29.86 10.68 2.82
CA LEU A 101 30.19 10.40 4.21
C LEU A 101 31.31 11.31 4.69
N MET A 102 30.94 12.44 5.30
CA MET A 102 31.89 13.35 5.95
C MET A 102 32.21 12.89 7.38
N PRO A 103 33.37 13.29 7.95
CA PRO A 103 33.75 12.92 9.33
C PRO A 103 32.66 13.19 10.38
N ARG A 104 31.83 14.23 10.18
CA ARG A 104 30.70 14.57 11.06
C ARG A 104 29.70 13.42 11.27
N TYR A 105 29.54 12.53 10.30
CA TYR A 105 28.64 11.36 10.41
C TYR A 105 29.04 10.40 11.55
N PHE A 106 30.32 10.42 11.94
CA PHE A 106 30.89 9.50 12.93
C PHE A 106 31.20 10.15 14.28
N VAL A 107 31.27 11.49 14.32
CA VAL A 107 31.67 12.25 15.51
C VAL A 107 30.49 12.94 16.16
N SER A 108 29.74 13.74 15.39
CA SER A 108 28.58 14.48 15.88
C SER A 108 27.63 14.74 14.70
N PRO A 109 26.86 13.70 14.32
CA PRO A 109 26.01 13.77 13.16
C PRO A 109 24.76 14.61 13.46
N ARG A 110 24.37 15.47 12.51
CA ARG A 110 23.11 16.21 12.62
C ARG A 110 21.95 15.25 12.41
N LEU A 111 20.80 15.54 13.00
CA LEU A 111 19.59 14.74 12.80
C LEU A 111 19.25 14.53 11.32
N CYS A 112 19.33 15.59 10.51
CA CYS A 112 19.07 15.51 9.08
C CYS A 112 20.00 14.52 8.37
N ASP A 113 21.29 14.57 8.71
CA ASP A 113 22.31 13.71 8.12
C ASP A 113 22.04 12.23 8.47
N LEU A 114 21.66 11.95 9.71
CA LEU A 114 21.31 10.60 10.15
C LEU A 114 20.04 10.08 9.48
N VAL A 115 18.97 10.89 9.46
CA VAL A 115 17.69 10.49 8.85
C VAL A 115 17.88 10.21 7.37
N GLU A 116 18.64 11.05 6.66
CA GLU A 116 18.99 10.83 5.26
C GLU A 116 19.77 9.53 5.05
N LEU A 117 20.83 9.31 5.86
CA LEU A 117 21.64 8.10 5.78
C LEU A 117 20.83 6.82 6.03
N PHE A 118 20.02 6.80 7.08
CA PHE A 118 19.18 5.65 7.39
C PHE A 118 18.07 5.45 6.37
N LEU A 119 17.56 6.54 5.77
CA LEU A 119 16.59 6.44 4.69
C LEU A 119 17.23 5.74 3.48
N CYS A 120 18.41 6.17 3.02
CA CYS A 120 19.11 5.51 1.91
C CYS A 120 19.40 4.03 2.21
N LEU A 121 19.87 3.71 3.42
CA LEU A 121 20.13 2.32 3.79
C LEU A 121 18.86 1.46 3.86
N SER A 122 17.77 1.98 4.43
CA SER A 122 16.50 1.27 4.52
C SER A 122 15.87 1.03 3.14
N LEU A 123 15.99 1.99 2.23
CA LEU A 123 15.57 1.84 0.84
C LEU A 123 16.39 0.77 0.13
N HIS A 124 17.72 0.80 0.28
CA HIS A 124 18.57 -0.22 -0.31
C HIS A 124 18.24 -1.62 0.22
N ALA A 125 17.98 -1.75 1.53
CA ALA A 125 17.56 -3.00 2.14
C ALA A 125 16.21 -3.49 1.57
N LEU A 126 15.23 -2.59 1.37
CA LEU A 126 13.94 -2.93 0.75
C LEU A 126 14.10 -3.41 -0.69
N LEU A 127 14.95 -2.74 -1.48
CA LEU A 127 15.23 -3.15 -2.87
C LEU A 127 15.83 -4.57 -2.92
N LEU A 128 16.78 -4.87 -2.03
CA LEU A 128 17.36 -6.20 -1.92
C LEU A 128 16.34 -7.25 -1.45
N ASP A 129 15.44 -6.89 -0.53
CA ASP A 129 14.37 -7.78 -0.07
C ASP A 129 13.38 -8.10 -1.21
N GLN A 130 12.98 -7.09 -2.00
CA GLN A 130 12.16 -7.28 -3.19
C GLN A 130 12.86 -8.15 -4.24
N GLN A 131 14.16 -7.94 -4.49
CA GLN A 131 14.93 -8.80 -5.40
C GLN A 131 14.90 -10.27 -4.96
N ARG A 132 15.03 -10.54 -3.66
CA ARG A 132 14.98 -11.90 -3.12
C ARG A 132 13.59 -12.52 -3.21
N LEU A 133 12.54 -11.73 -2.93
CA LEU A 133 11.16 -12.21 -2.92
C LEU A 133 10.61 -12.46 -4.34
N PHE A 134 10.97 -11.61 -5.30
CA PHE A 134 10.41 -11.63 -6.64
C PHE A 134 11.39 -12.14 -7.72
N GLY A 135 12.63 -12.48 -7.34
CA GLY A 135 13.65 -12.97 -8.28
C GLY A 135 14.10 -11.93 -9.31
N LEU A 136 14.00 -10.64 -8.97
CA LEU A 136 14.34 -9.53 -9.87
C LEU A 136 15.85 -9.41 -10.05
N SER A 137 16.28 -9.09 -11.27
CA SER A 137 17.68 -8.91 -11.62
C SER A 137 18.17 -7.53 -11.17
N PRO A 138 19.44 -7.37 -10.73
CA PRO A 138 20.02 -6.06 -10.42
C PRO A 138 20.01 -5.08 -11.61
N SER A 139 19.86 -5.60 -12.83
CA SER A 139 19.77 -4.85 -14.08
C SER A 139 18.37 -4.33 -14.39
N ASP A 140 17.35 -4.72 -13.60
CA ASP A 140 15.98 -4.32 -13.86
C ASP A 140 15.82 -2.80 -13.64
N PRO A 141 15.27 -2.06 -14.61
CA PRO A 141 15.19 -0.60 -14.57
C PRO A 141 14.31 -0.05 -13.43
N ILE A 142 13.52 -0.93 -12.81
CA ILE A 142 12.71 -0.64 -11.61
C ILE A 142 13.61 -0.48 -10.37
N LEU A 143 14.78 -1.13 -10.35
CA LEU A 143 15.65 -1.29 -9.18
C LEU A 143 16.98 -0.52 -9.28
N ALA A 144 17.28 0.11 -10.42
CA ALA A 144 18.52 0.85 -10.60
C ALA A 144 18.64 1.97 -9.55
N PRO A 145 19.72 2.01 -8.73
CA PRO A 145 19.90 3.07 -7.76
C PRO A 145 20.09 4.38 -8.53
N ALA A 146 19.18 5.33 -8.32
CA ALA A 146 19.34 6.68 -8.84
C ALA A 146 20.63 7.24 -8.24
N ALA A 147 21.67 7.32 -9.06
CA ALA A 147 22.92 7.97 -8.70
C ALA A 147 22.62 9.44 -8.39
N GLY A 148 22.49 9.77 -7.10
CA GLY A 148 22.42 11.13 -6.61
C GLY A 148 21.04 11.63 -6.19
N ARG A 149 20.99 11.95 -4.89
CA ARG A 149 20.04 12.79 -4.14
C ARG A 149 18.83 12.07 -3.51
N PRO A 150 18.54 12.32 -2.22
CA PRO A 150 17.32 11.84 -1.55
C PRO A 150 16.03 12.36 -2.20
N ASP A 151 16.09 13.53 -2.83
CA ASP A 151 14.96 14.20 -3.45
C ASP A 151 14.41 13.43 -4.67
N THR A 152 15.25 12.69 -5.40
CA THR A 152 14.86 11.91 -6.59
C THR A 152 14.30 10.53 -6.23
N LEU A 153 14.73 9.94 -5.11
CA LEU A 153 14.20 8.67 -4.60
C LEU A 153 12.83 8.82 -3.95
N GLY A 154 12.63 9.91 -3.18
CA GLY A 154 11.31 10.27 -2.66
C GLY A 154 10.32 10.54 -3.79
N LEU A 155 10.74 11.24 -4.85
CA LEU A 155 9.94 11.44 -6.06
C LEU A 155 9.65 10.13 -6.80
N ARG A 156 10.63 9.22 -6.96
CA ARG A 156 10.44 7.91 -7.61
C ARG A 156 9.54 6.96 -6.82
N LEU A 157 9.62 6.95 -5.49
CA LEU A 157 8.71 6.19 -4.63
C LEU A 157 7.31 6.79 -4.65
N LEU A 158 7.20 8.12 -4.63
CA LEU A 158 5.93 8.80 -4.82
C LEU A 158 5.37 8.55 -6.22
N GLU A 159 6.21 8.47 -7.26
CA GLU A 159 5.84 8.09 -8.64
C GLU A 159 5.41 6.63 -8.73
N LEU A 160 6.04 5.71 -8.00
CA LEU A 160 5.65 4.30 -7.92
C LEU A 160 4.36 4.11 -7.14
N GLU A 161 4.21 4.77 -5.98
CA GLU A 161 2.96 4.80 -5.21
C GLU A 161 1.86 5.48 -6.00
N THR A 162 2.11 6.60 -6.68
CA THR A 162 1.10 7.24 -7.55
C THR A 162 0.84 6.42 -8.79
N ALA A 163 1.79 5.68 -9.36
CA ALA A 163 1.53 4.76 -10.46
C ALA A 163 0.69 3.56 -10.02
N ASP A 164 0.92 3.01 -8.83
CA ASP A 164 0.10 1.95 -8.25
C ASP A 164 -1.28 2.44 -7.84
N LEU A 165 -1.38 3.62 -7.23
CA LEU A 165 -2.65 4.27 -6.93
C LEU A 165 -3.40 4.64 -8.22
N CYS A 166 -2.73 5.09 -9.27
CA CYS A 166 -3.32 5.34 -10.59
C CYS A 166 -3.75 4.03 -11.28
N ARG A 167 -2.99 2.95 -11.15
CA ARG A 167 -3.37 1.61 -11.65
C ARG A 167 -4.57 1.05 -10.88
N GLN A 168 -4.60 1.18 -9.56
CA GLN A 168 -5.73 0.78 -8.72
C GLN A 168 -6.95 1.67 -8.97
N ALA A 169 -6.77 2.97 -9.15
CA ALA A 169 -7.82 3.91 -9.50
C ALA A 169 -8.38 3.61 -10.90
N ALA A 170 -7.53 3.33 -11.89
CA ALA A 170 -7.92 2.91 -13.24
C ALA A 170 -8.64 1.55 -13.22
N ALA A 171 -8.17 0.58 -12.43
CA ALA A 171 -8.83 -0.70 -12.22
C ALA A 171 -10.21 -0.52 -11.55
N SER A 172 -10.32 0.39 -10.58
CA SER A 172 -11.58 0.73 -9.90
C SER A 172 -12.54 1.51 -10.81
N ALA A 173 -12.03 2.33 -11.73
CA ALA A 173 -12.82 3.06 -12.71
C ALA A 173 -13.32 2.12 -13.81
N ALA A 174 -12.48 1.19 -14.27
CA ALA A 174 -12.88 0.13 -15.18
C ALA A 174 -13.88 -0.86 -14.55
N ALA A 175 -13.77 -1.13 -13.25
CA ALA A 175 -14.76 -1.92 -12.51
C ALA A 175 -16.10 -1.16 -12.37
N ARG A 176 -16.06 0.14 -12.06
CA ARG A 176 -17.26 1.01 -12.00
C ARG A 176 -17.94 1.17 -13.35
N SER A 177 -17.19 1.33 -14.43
CA SER A 177 -17.73 1.38 -15.80
C SER A 177 -18.37 0.04 -16.20
N ARG A 178 -17.74 -1.10 -15.90
CA ARG A 178 -18.35 -2.43 -16.14
C ARG A 178 -19.63 -2.64 -15.33
N LEU A 179 -19.67 -2.18 -14.08
CA LEU A 179 -20.87 -2.23 -13.25
C LEU A 179 -21.99 -1.32 -13.77
N ALA A 180 -21.66 -0.12 -14.25
CA ALA A 180 -22.61 0.79 -14.89
C ALA A 180 -23.19 0.19 -16.17
N ASP A 181 -22.35 -0.40 -17.03
CA ASP A 181 -22.78 -1.08 -18.26
C ASP A 181 -23.65 -2.31 -17.96
N ALA A 182 -23.26 -3.12 -16.97
CA ALA A 182 -24.06 -4.25 -16.50
C ALA A 182 -25.42 -3.80 -15.94
N SER A 183 -25.44 -2.71 -15.16
CA SER A 183 -26.67 -2.13 -14.60
C SER A 183 -27.58 -1.57 -15.70
N GLN A 184 -27.00 -0.93 -16.72
CA GLN A 184 -27.77 -0.40 -17.85
C GLN A 184 -28.32 -1.53 -18.74
N ARG A 185 -27.57 -2.62 -18.94
CA ARG A 185 -28.05 -3.83 -19.62
C ARG A 185 -29.20 -4.49 -18.86
N LEU A 186 -29.05 -4.64 -17.54
CA LEU A 186 -30.14 -5.13 -16.67
C LEU A 186 -31.38 -4.25 -16.77
N GLY A 187 -31.21 -2.92 -16.71
CA GLY A 187 -32.31 -1.98 -16.88
C GLY A 187 -33.06 -2.14 -18.21
N ARG A 188 -32.34 -2.35 -19.32
CA ARG A 188 -32.97 -2.59 -20.64
C ARG A 188 -33.74 -3.92 -20.68
N CYS A 189 -33.18 -5.00 -20.13
CA CYS A 189 -33.85 -6.30 -20.06
C CYS A 189 -35.13 -6.24 -19.20
N LEU A 190 -35.07 -5.55 -18.06
CA LEU A 190 -36.24 -5.35 -17.19
C LEU A 190 -37.31 -4.52 -17.89
N ALA A 191 -36.94 -3.44 -18.56
CA ALA A 191 -37.88 -2.62 -19.33
C ALA A 191 -38.56 -3.42 -20.46
N GLN A 192 -37.82 -4.29 -21.16
CA GLN A 192 -38.38 -5.17 -22.18
C GLN A 192 -39.35 -6.20 -21.57
N ARG A 193 -39.00 -6.84 -20.46
CA ARG A 193 -39.92 -7.77 -19.76
C ARG A 193 -41.17 -7.07 -19.24
N LEU A 194 -41.06 -5.86 -18.69
CA LEU A 194 -42.21 -5.07 -18.26
C LEU A 194 -43.15 -4.74 -19.43
N ARG A 195 -42.61 -4.41 -20.60
CA ARG A 195 -43.43 -4.19 -21.80
C ARG A 195 -44.13 -5.47 -22.26
N ALA A 196 -43.42 -6.61 -22.26
CA ALA A 196 -44.02 -7.89 -22.60
C ALA A 196 -45.17 -8.27 -21.65
N ILE A 197 -44.93 -8.14 -20.34
CA ILE A 197 -45.96 -8.39 -19.31
C ILE A 197 -47.16 -7.44 -19.48
N ALA A 198 -46.94 -6.16 -19.82
CA ALA A 198 -48.03 -5.22 -20.06
C ALA A 198 -48.88 -5.59 -21.29
N VAL A 199 -48.26 -6.14 -22.34
CA VAL A 199 -48.97 -6.66 -23.52
C VAL A 199 -49.78 -7.90 -23.15
N GLU A 200 -49.17 -8.87 -22.44
CA GLU A 200 -49.87 -10.07 -21.96
C GLU A 200 -51.07 -9.72 -21.06
N LEU A 201 -50.92 -8.74 -20.16
CA LEU A 201 -52.02 -8.23 -19.33
C LEU A 201 -53.15 -7.63 -20.17
N ALA A 202 -52.82 -6.87 -21.20
CA ALA A 202 -53.82 -6.27 -22.09
C ALA A 202 -54.57 -7.33 -22.90
N ASP A 203 -53.87 -8.38 -23.36
CA ASP A 203 -54.48 -9.48 -24.09
C ASP A 203 -55.40 -10.33 -23.20
N LEU A 204 -54.95 -10.66 -21.98
CA LEU A 204 -55.78 -11.34 -20.98
C LEU A 204 -57.00 -10.52 -20.56
N GLN A 205 -56.88 -9.19 -20.49
CA GLN A 205 -58.02 -8.30 -20.23
C GLN A 205 -59.04 -8.36 -21.38
N ARG A 206 -58.60 -8.29 -22.64
CA ARG A 206 -59.48 -8.44 -23.80
C ARG A 206 -60.18 -9.80 -23.81
N GLU A 207 -59.46 -10.87 -23.50
CA GLU A 207 -60.03 -12.21 -23.42
C GLU A 207 -61.09 -12.29 -22.31
N THR A 208 -60.81 -11.73 -21.13
CA THR A 208 -61.76 -11.65 -20.02
C THR A 208 -63.02 -10.87 -20.39
N ASP A 209 -62.88 -9.73 -21.08
CA ASP A 209 -64.01 -8.92 -21.50
C ASP A 209 -64.83 -9.62 -22.59
N SER A 210 -64.19 -10.31 -23.53
CA SER A 210 -64.87 -11.15 -24.53
C SER A 210 -65.67 -12.29 -23.89
N LEU A 211 -65.11 -12.95 -22.86
CA LEU A 211 -65.81 -14.00 -22.11
C LEU A 211 -66.98 -13.43 -21.30
N ARG A 212 -66.84 -12.22 -20.75
CA ARG A 212 -67.94 -11.52 -20.06
C ARG A 212 -69.06 -11.14 -21.01
N GLU A 213 -68.73 -10.67 -22.21
CA GLU A 213 -69.71 -10.37 -23.25
C GLU A 213 -70.43 -11.64 -23.73
N ALA A 214 -69.69 -12.70 -24.06
CA ALA A 214 -70.27 -13.99 -24.43
C ALA A 214 -71.16 -14.58 -23.30
N SER A 215 -70.75 -14.45 -22.04
CA SER A 215 -71.55 -14.88 -20.89
C SER A 215 -72.82 -14.03 -20.71
N ARG A 216 -72.77 -12.72 -20.99
CA ARG A 216 -73.94 -11.83 -20.96
C ARG A 216 -74.91 -12.16 -22.09
N GLU A 217 -74.41 -12.38 -23.30
CA GLU A 217 -75.23 -12.79 -24.45
C GLU A 217 -75.90 -14.14 -24.20
N ALA A 218 -75.19 -15.12 -23.64
CA ALA A 218 -75.76 -16.40 -23.24
C ALA A 218 -76.83 -16.26 -22.15
N ALA A 219 -76.62 -15.37 -21.15
CA ALA A 219 -77.61 -15.09 -20.11
C ALA A 219 -78.87 -14.40 -20.64
N VAL A 220 -78.73 -13.49 -21.62
CA VAL A 220 -79.83 -12.82 -22.31
C VAL A 220 -80.61 -13.83 -23.18
N ALA A 221 -79.91 -14.69 -23.92
CA ALA A 221 -80.52 -15.77 -24.71
C ALA A 221 -81.25 -16.80 -23.84
N ALA A 222 -80.76 -17.04 -22.61
CA ALA A 222 -81.41 -17.90 -21.61
C ALA A 222 -82.56 -17.20 -20.85
N GLY A 223 -82.91 -15.96 -21.18
CA GLY A 223 -84.06 -15.24 -20.63
C GLY A 223 -83.89 -14.71 -19.20
N SER A 224 -82.65 -14.58 -18.71
CA SER A 224 -82.39 -14.05 -17.36
C SER A 224 -82.15 -12.52 -17.38
N PRO A 225 -82.69 -11.76 -16.42
CA PRO A 225 -82.55 -10.30 -16.41
C PRO A 225 -81.12 -9.86 -16.08
N LEU A 226 -80.57 -8.94 -16.88
CA LEU A 226 -79.24 -8.36 -16.70
C LEU A 226 -79.17 -7.54 -15.39
N PRO A 227 -78.07 -7.60 -14.60
CA PRO A 227 -77.90 -6.73 -13.45
C PRO A 227 -77.72 -5.29 -13.92
N GLY A 228 -78.68 -4.43 -13.54
CA GLY A 228 -78.76 -3.05 -13.93
C GLY A 228 -77.54 -2.22 -13.51
N ARG A 229 -77.11 -1.36 -14.42
CA ARG A 229 -76.29 -0.18 -14.17
C ARG A 229 -76.99 0.69 -13.13
N SER A 230 -76.46 0.77 -11.92
CA SER A 230 -76.73 1.89 -11.01
C SER A 230 -75.77 3.03 -11.37
N ALA A 231 -76.34 4.14 -11.79
CA ALA A 231 -75.74 5.48 -11.82
C ALA A 231 -76.87 6.50 -11.57
N PRO A 232 -76.59 7.71 -11.07
CA PRO A 232 -75.29 8.26 -10.65
C PRO A 232 -75.06 8.27 -9.13
#